data_AF-A0A439D1U4-F1
#
_entry.id   AF-A0A439D1U4-F1
#
_cell.length_a   1.000
_cell.length_b   1.000
_cell.length_c   1.000
_cell.angle_alpha   90.00
_cell.angle_beta   90.00
_cell.angle_gamma   90.00
#
_symmetry.space_group_name_H-M   'P 1'
#
loop_
_entity.id
_entity.type
_entity.pdbx_description
1 polymer ?
#
loop_
_entity_poly.entity_id
_entity_poly.type
_entity_poly.pdbx_seq_one_letter_code
_entity_poly.pdbx_strand_id
1 'polypeptide(L)'
;MLAAWQDRKLIELHFVQVAATLLSGAVIGCFSWVTRDKEHWLGPASWYCCLILSLFAILLSSTEAFIFNTIKSPAHSVPLRERMSMICEIQGTVQNLAPGGDREKGKLPVPRAERASIRWNMVFTWQAPTMLLAYSVIAFLMGITIYIATPLYTDDTSLGGKAAAIFYLVGLFIGGAVFVWCSFWAYRFVDLDGPRESPQLTR
;
A
#
# COMPACT_ATOMS: atom_id res chain seq x y z
N MET A 1 -3.00 -19.17 0.73
CA MET A 1 -2.78 -17.99 1.59
C MET A 1 -1.85 -16.97 0.93
N LEU A 2 -0.65 -17.35 0.46
CA LEU A 2 0.27 -16.42 -0.21
C LEU A 2 -0.31 -15.76 -1.48
N ALA A 3 -0.93 -16.54 -2.38
CA ALA A 3 -1.54 -16.00 -3.60
C ALA A 3 -2.66 -14.99 -3.32
N ALA A 4 -3.54 -15.29 -2.37
CA ALA A 4 -4.61 -14.37 -1.98
C ALA A 4 -4.09 -13.08 -1.30
N TRP A 5 -2.95 -13.16 -0.59
CA TRP A 5 -2.30 -11.97 -0.03
C TRP A 5 -1.61 -11.14 -1.11
N GLN A 6 -0.94 -11.81 -2.06
CA GLN A 6 -0.31 -11.17 -3.20
C GLN A 6 -1.32 -10.43 -4.09
N ASP A 7 -2.48 -11.05 -4.38
CA ASP A 7 -3.53 -10.40 -5.17
C ASP A 7 -4.08 -9.14 -4.45
N ARG A 8 -4.24 -9.18 -3.12
CA ARG A 8 -4.62 -7.98 -2.35
C ARG A 8 -3.57 -6.88 -2.44
N LYS A 9 -2.28 -7.24 -2.36
CA LYS A 9 -1.20 -6.25 -2.46
C LYS A 9 -1.13 -5.64 -3.86
N LEU A 10 -1.35 -6.43 -4.92
CA LEU A 10 -1.41 -5.90 -6.28
C LEU A 10 -2.56 -4.89 -6.46
N ILE A 11 -3.72 -5.15 -5.86
CA ILE A 11 -4.85 -4.21 -5.86
C ILE A 11 -4.48 -2.91 -5.14
N GLU A 12 -3.80 -3.01 -3.99
CA GLU A 12 -3.32 -1.85 -3.22
C GLU A 12 -2.31 -1.02 -4.03
N LEU A 13 -1.33 -1.65 -4.68
CA LEU A 13 -0.34 -0.98 -5.53
C LEU A 13 -0.99 -0.30 -6.74
N HIS A 14 -1.93 -0.99 -7.41
CA HIS A 14 -2.68 -0.39 -8.51
C HIS A 14 -3.46 0.85 -8.06
N PHE A 15 -4.08 0.79 -6.87
CA PHE A 15 -4.76 1.94 -6.28
C PHE A 15 -3.79 3.12 -6.04
N VAL A 16 -2.58 2.85 -5.52
CA VAL A 16 -1.54 3.87 -5.32
C VAL A 16 -1.14 4.53 -6.64
N GLN A 17 -0.95 3.76 -7.72
CA GLN A 17 -0.61 4.30 -9.03
C GLN A 17 -1.71 5.21 -9.60
N VAL A 18 -2.97 4.77 -9.52
CA VAL A 18 -4.11 5.56 -10.00
C VAL A 18 -4.22 6.86 -9.19
N ALA A 19 -4.16 6.79 -7.86
CA ALA A 19 -4.24 7.96 -6.99
C ALA A 19 -3.07 8.93 -7.23
N ALA A 20 -1.84 8.45 -7.35
CA ALA A 20 -0.67 9.27 -7.62
C ALA A 20 -0.74 9.94 -9.01
N THR A 21 -1.32 9.27 -10.01
CA THR A 21 -1.54 9.83 -11.35
C THR A 21 -2.56 10.96 -11.31
N LEU A 22 -3.68 10.76 -10.62
CA LEU A 22 -4.70 11.79 -10.41
C LEU A 22 -4.12 13.00 -9.67
N LEU A 23 -3.33 12.76 -8.62
CA LEU A 23 -2.68 13.83 -7.87
C LEU A 23 -1.68 14.60 -8.73
N SER A 24 -0.88 13.92 -9.54
CA SER A 24 0.05 14.55 -10.48
C SER A 24 -0.70 15.43 -11.49
N GLY A 25 -1.83 14.95 -12.03
CA GLY A 25 -2.70 15.73 -12.90
C GLY A 25 -3.29 16.96 -12.20
N ALA A 26 -3.72 16.82 -10.95
CA ALA A 26 -4.23 17.92 -10.14
C ALA A 26 -3.15 19.00 -9.91
N VAL A 27 -1.93 18.60 -9.57
CA VAL A 27 -0.78 19.52 -9.39
C VAL A 27 -0.46 20.26 -10.70
N ILE A 28 -0.43 19.54 -11.83
CA ILE A 28 -0.21 20.17 -13.15
C ILE A 28 -1.32 21.19 -13.45
N GLY A 29 -2.58 20.89 -13.10
CA GLY A 29 -3.68 21.83 -13.20
C GLY A 29 -3.49 23.08 -12.36
N CYS A 30 -2.92 22.96 -11.15
CA CYS A 30 -2.60 24.09 -10.29
C CYS A 30 -1.52 25.02 -10.88
N PHE A 31 -0.59 24.51 -11.70
CA PHE A 31 0.39 25.36 -12.39
C PHE A 31 -0.23 26.31 -13.43
N SER A 32 -1.46 26.04 -13.86
CA SER A 32 -2.22 26.94 -14.73
C SER A 32 -2.74 28.19 -14.00
N TRP A 33 -2.76 28.17 -12.66
CA TRP A 33 -3.22 29.32 -11.90
C TRP A 33 -2.28 30.52 -12.02
N VAL A 34 -2.86 31.72 -12.06
CA VAL A 34 -2.11 32.97 -12.11
C VAL A 34 -1.26 33.10 -10.85
N THR A 35 0.06 33.07 -11.04
CA THR A 35 1.08 33.39 -10.04
C THR A 35 0.87 34.82 -9.54
N ARG A 36 0.76 34.99 -8.23
CA ARG A 36 0.54 36.32 -7.62
C ARG A 36 1.89 36.94 -7.27
N ASP A 37 2.10 38.21 -7.60
CA ASP A 37 3.39 38.91 -7.41
C ASP A 37 3.92 38.97 -5.96
N LYS A 38 3.08 38.63 -4.96
CA LYS A 38 3.43 38.57 -3.52
C LYS A 38 3.30 37.16 -2.92
N GLU A 39 3.44 36.12 -3.72
CA GLU A 39 3.33 34.74 -3.22
C GLU A 39 4.61 34.28 -2.50
N HIS A 40 4.43 33.64 -1.35
CA HIS A 40 5.55 33.03 -0.64
C HIS A 40 6.12 31.87 -1.46
N TRP A 41 7.45 31.83 -1.63
CA TRP A 41 8.22 30.76 -2.28
C TRP A 41 7.86 29.33 -1.84
N LEU A 42 7.31 29.19 -0.63
CA LEU A 42 6.89 27.92 -0.05
C LEU A 42 5.71 27.28 -0.82
N GLY A 43 4.84 28.09 -1.43
CA GLY A 43 3.73 27.62 -2.27
C GLY A 43 4.22 26.80 -3.48
N PRO A 44 4.93 27.42 -4.44
CA PRO A 44 5.45 26.70 -5.60
C PRO A 44 6.43 25.57 -5.23
N ALA A 45 7.26 25.75 -4.20
CA ALA A 45 8.16 24.68 -3.72
C ALA A 45 7.40 23.42 -3.30
N SER A 46 6.29 23.57 -2.56
CA SER A 46 5.48 22.43 -2.11
C SER A 46 4.78 21.70 -3.25
N TRP A 47 4.37 22.40 -4.32
CA TRP A 47 3.82 21.79 -5.53
C TRP A 47 4.86 20.95 -6.28
N TYR A 48 6.10 21.44 -6.41
CA TYR A 48 7.19 20.65 -6.99
C TYR A 48 7.52 19.42 -6.15
N CYS A 49 7.57 19.55 -4.82
CA CYS A 49 7.78 18.41 -3.92
C CYS A 49 6.65 17.38 -4.05
N CYS A 50 5.40 17.82 -4.10
CA CYS A 50 4.26 16.93 -4.33
C CYS A 50 4.40 16.14 -5.63
N LEU A 51 4.73 16.82 -6.73
CA LEU A 51 4.89 16.20 -8.05
C LEU A 51 6.03 15.18 -8.07
N ILE A 52 7.16 15.51 -7.47
CA ILE A 52 8.30 14.59 -7.39
C ILE A 52 7.92 13.35 -6.57
N LEU A 53 7.29 13.54 -5.40
CA LEU A 53 6.87 12.43 -4.53
C LEU A 53 5.81 11.54 -5.19
N SER A 54 4.86 12.11 -5.94
CA SER A 54 3.86 11.33 -6.68
C SER A 54 4.47 10.53 -7.82
N LEU A 55 5.44 11.09 -8.56
CA LEU A 55 6.17 10.36 -9.59
C LEU A 55 6.96 9.19 -9.00
N PHE A 56 7.66 9.40 -7.88
CA PHE A 56 8.34 8.30 -7.18
C PHE A 56 7.37 7.24 -6.68
N ALA A 57 6.19 7.62 -6.16
CA ALA A 57 5.16 6.66 -5.76
C ALA A 57 4.70 5.79 -6.94
N ILE A 58 4.49 6.38 -8.13
CA ILE A 58 4.14 5.64 -9.36
C ILE A 58 5.26 4.67 -9.75
N LEU A 59 6.51 5.15 -9.78
CA LEU A 59 7.66 4.35 -10.19
C LEU A 59 7.90 3.18 -9.23
N LEU A 60 7.91 3.42 -7.93
CA LEU A 60 8.10 2.37 -6.92
C LEU A 60 6.94 1.38 -6.94
N SER A 61 5.69 1.86 -7.07
CA SER A 61 4.56 0.95 -7.16
C SER A 61 4.59 0.10 -8.44
N SER A 62 5.09 0.65 -9.55
CA SER A 62 5.23 -0.06 -10.82
C SER A 62 6.29 -1.17 -10.74
N THR A 63 7.45 -0.87 -10.15
CA THR A 63 8.52 -1.86 -10.00
C THR A 63 8.12 -3.00 -9.06
N GLU A 64 7.42 -2.70 -7.96
CA GLU A 64 6.88 -3.71 -7.04
C GLU A 64 5.82 -4.59 -7.72
N ALA A 65 4.89 -3.99 -8.46
CA ALA A 65 3.87 -4.73 -9.21
C ALA A 65 4.49 -5.67 -10.25
N PHE A 66 5.53 -5.21 -10.95
CA PHE A 66 6.29 -6.03 -11.89
C PHE A 66 6.93 -7.24 -11.21
N ILE A 67 7.62 -7.03 -10.09
CA ILE A 67 8.28 -8.11 -9.33
C ILE A 67 7.25 -9.16 -8.89
N PHE A 68 6.09 -8.75 -8.38
CA PHE A 68 5.03 -9.70 -8.03
C PHE A 68 4.50 -10.46 -9.23
N ASN A 69 4.30 -9.79 -10.36
CA ASN A 69 3.81 -10.45 -11.55
C ASN A 69 4.83 -11.46 -12.10
N THR A 70 6.13 -11.14 -12.06
CA THR A 70 7.20 -12.07 -12.43
C THR A 70 7.25 -13.28 -11.49
N ILE A 71 7.10 -13.08 -10.18
CA ILE A 71 7.09 -14.17 -9.18
C ILE A 71 5.83 -15.05 -9.30
N LYS A 72 4.72 -14.55 -9.85
CA LYS A 72 3.49 -15.34 -10.11
C LYS A 72 3.69 -16.39 -11.22
N SER A 73 4.65 -16.16 -12.11
CA SER A 73 4.86 -16.94 -13.34
C SER A 73 5.46 -18.37 -13.21
N PRO A 74 6.15 -18.81 -12.13
CA PRO A 74 6.65 -20.19 -12.05
C PRO A 74 5.66 -21.21 -11.45
N ALA A 75 4.52 -20.78 -10.90
CA ALA A 75 3.65 -21.65 -10.09
C ALA A 75 2.37 -22.14 -10.78
N HIS A 76 2.06 -21.66 -11.99
CA HIS A 76 0.83 -22.03 -12.70
C HIS A 76 1.10 -22.54 -14.12
N SER A 77 1.72 -23.71 -14.25
CA SER A 77 1.47 -24.61 -15.39
C SER A 77 1.88 -26.06 -15.11
N VAL A 78 1.55 -26.57 -13.92
CA VAL A 78 1.19 -28.00 -13.85
C VAL A 78 -0.13 -28.08 -13.10
N PRO A 79 -1.27 -28.23 -13.79
CA PRO A 79 -2.55 -28.42 -13.13
C PRO A 79 -2.44 -29.61 -12.18
N LEU A 80 -2.85 -29.42 -10.92
CA LEU A 80 -2.88 -30.48 -9.88
C LEU A 80 -3.61 -31.74 -10.36
N ARG A 81 -4.51 -31.58 -11.33
CA ARG A 81 -5.23 -32.66 -12.03
C ARG A 81 -4.32 -33.57 -12.85
N GLU A 82 -3.30 -33.04 -13.52
CA GLU A 82 -2.27 -33.83 -14.21
C GLU A 82 -1.29 -34.49 -13.23
N ARG A 83 -0.99 -33.84 -12.10
CA ARG A 83 -0.21 -34.49 -11.02
C ARG A 83 -0.97 -35.62 -10.36
N MET A 84 -2.29 -35.48 -10.16
CA MET A 84 -3.12 -36.54 -9.61
C MET A 84 -3.27 -37.73 -10.56
N SER A 85 -3.40 -37.50 -11.87
CA SER A 85 -3.42 -38.60 -12.84
C SER A 85 -2.08 -39.32 -12.91
N MET A 86 -0.95 -38.59 -12.89
CA MET A 86 0.38 -39.19 -12.90
C MET A 86 0.71 -39.94 -11.59
N ILE A 87 0.27 -39.42 -10.44
CA ILE A 87 0.46 -40.12 -9.14
C ILE A 87 -0.42 -41.37 -9.05
N CYS A 88 -1.66 -41.35 -9.57
CA CYS A 88 -2.50 -42.55 -9.65
C CYS A 88 -1.90 -43.62 -10.57
N GLU A 89 -1.31 -43.21 -11.70
CA GLU A 89 -0.68 -44.14 -12.64
C GLU A 89 0.57 -44.79 -12.04
N ILE A 90 1.37 -44.01 -11.32
CA ILE A 90 2.56 -44.51 -10.60
C ILE A 90 2.15 -45.41 -9.42
N GLN A 91 1.11 -45.07 -8.66
CA GLN A 91 0.61 -45.93 -7.58
C GLN A 91 0.03 -47.25 -8.09
N GLY A 92 -0.70 -47.24 -9.21
CA GLY A 92 -1.21 -48.46 -9.84
C GLY A 92 -0.08 -49.37 -10.35
N THR A 93 1.02 -48.80 -10.82
CA THR A 93 2.17 -49.57 -11.31
C THR A 93 3.01 -50.14 -10.17
N VAL A 94 3.23 -49.36 -9.09
CA VAL A 94 3.99 -49.79 -7.90
C VAL A 94 3.24 -50.85 -7.09
N GLN A 95 1.90 -50.79 -7.05
CA GLN A 95 1.09 -51.77 -6.32
C GLN A 95 1.04 -53.15 -7.00
N ASN A 96 1.26 -53.21 -8.31
CA ASN A 96 1.36 -54.46 -9.07
C ASN A 96 2.78 -55.08 -9.04
N LEU A 97 3.78 -54.38 -8.51
CA LEU A 97 5.20 -54.80 -8.51
C LEU A 97 5.79 -55.09 -7.12
N ALA A 98 4.98 -55.06 -6.05
CA ALA A 98 5.47 -55.30 -4.69
C ALA A 98 5.07 -56.69 -4.15
N PRO A 99 5.89 -57.74 -4.34
CA PRO A 99 5.94 -58.86 -3.41
C PRO A 99 6.70 -58.40 -2.15
N GLY A 100 6.28 -58.93 -1.00
CA GLY A 100 6.70 -58.47 0.32
C GLY A 100 8.22 -58.43 0.53
N GLY A 101 8.68 -57.41 1.24
CA GLY A 101 10.07 -57.31 1.65
C GLY A 101 10.41 -55.97 2.28
N ASP A 102 10.58 -56.01 3.59
CA ASP A 102 11.30 -55.09 4.48
C ASP A 102 10.90 -53.60 4.64
N ARG A 103 10.57 -53.31 5.91
CA ARG A 103 10.41 -51.98 6.51
C ARG A 103 11.78 -51.33 6.72
N GLU A 104 12.32 -50.65 5.71
CA GLU A 104 13.39 -49.68 5.92
C GLU A 104 12.83 -48.27 6.18
N LYS A 105 13.36 -47.64 7.23
CA LYS A 105 13.03 -46.32 7.74
C LYS A 105 13.55 -45.23 6.78
N GLY A 106 12.88 -45.06 5.65
CA GLY A 106 13.11 -43.92 4.76
C GLY A 106 12.53 -42.64 5.35
N LYS A 107 13.35 -41.84 6.07
CA LYS A 107 13.05 -40.41 6.27
C LYS A 107 12.98 -39.76 4.89
N LEU A 108 11.77 -39.51 4.38
CA LEU A 108 11.60 -38.59 3.26
C LEU A 108 12.25 -37.24 3.64
N PRO A 109 13.05 -36.62 2.77
CA PRO A 109 13.41 -35.22 2.92
C PRO A 109 12.15 -34.42 2.58
N VAL A 110 11.25 -34.25 3.55
CA VAL A 110 10.31 -33.15 3.51
C VAL A 110 11.15 -31.88 3.36
N PRO A 111 10.97 -31.07 2.30
CA PRO A 111 11.60 -29.78 2.23
C PRO A 111 11.07 -29.03 3.44
N ARG A 112 11.95 -28.89 4.44
CA ARG A 112 11.72 -28.14 5.65
C ARG A 112 11.22 -26.80 5.15
N ALA A 113 9.92 -26.53 5.34
CA ALA A 113 9.35 -25.22 5.11
C ALA A 113 10.15 -24.29 6.00
N GLU A 114 11.20 -23.72 5.40
CA GLU A 114 12.11 -22.79 6.01
C GLU A 114 11.20 -21.71 6.55
N ARG A 115 11.15 -21.63 7.88
CA ARG A 115 10.29 -20.73 8.62
C ARG A 115 10.62 -19.34 8.10
N ALA A 116 9.82 -18.87 7.15
CA ALA A 116 10.09 -17.66 6.41
C ALA A 116 10.17 -16.54 7.43
N SER A 117 11.39 -16.19 7.80
CA SER A 117 11.62 -15.08 8.71
C SER A 117 11.18 -13.85 7.94
N ILE A 118 10.02 -13.32 8.30
CA ILE A 118 9.50 -12.07 7.74
C ILE A 118 10.50 -11.01 8.16
N ARG A 119 11.44 -10.71 7.25
CA ARG A 119 12.42 -9.64 7.46
C ARG A 119 11.64 -8.35 7.48
N TRP A 120 11.57 -7.71 8.64
CA TRP A 120 10.87 -6.43 8.85
C TRP A 120 11.29 -5.35 7.84
N ASN A 121 12.54 -5.38 7.39
CA ASN A 121 13.03 -4.47 6.34
C ASN A 121 12.30 -4.64 5.00
N MET A 122 11.81 -5.85 4.69
CA MET A 122 11.02 -6.10 3.47
C MET A 122 9.61 -5.50 3.58
N VAL A 123 9.03 -5.52 4.77
CA VAL A 123 7.71 -4.90 5.04
C VAL A 123 7.80 -3.38 4.87
N PHE A 124 8.91 -2.77 5.27
CA PHE A 124 9.12 -1.33 5.10
C PHE A 124 9.24 -0.93 3.63
N THR A 125 9.98 -1.71 2.85
CA THR A 125 10.07 -1.50 1.40
C THR A 125 8.69 -1.59 0.75
N TRP A 126 7.86 -2.58 1.14
CA TRP A 126 6.50 -2.75 0.62
C TRP A 126 5.48 -1.69 1.05
N GLN A 127 5.83 -0.85 2.02
CA GLN A 127 5.04 0.29 2.46
C GLN A 127 5.62 1.62 1.94
N ALA A 128 6.74 1.59 1.21
CA ALA A 128 7.34 2.80 0.66
C ALA A 128 6.43 3.54 -0.35
N PRO A 129 5.73 2.86 -1.29
CA PRO A 129 4.86 3.54 -2.25
C PRO A 129 3.66 4.22 -1.59
N THR A 130 3.04 3.56 -0.60
CA THR A 130 1.89 4.09 0.15
C THR A 130 2.29 5.30 0.99
N MET A 131 3.46 5.25 1.63
CA MET A 131 4.00 6.38 2.39
C MET A 131 4.33 7.57 1.49
N LEU A 132 4.98 7.35 0.34
CA LEU A 132 5.27 8.42 -0.63
C LEU A 132 3.99 9.06 -1.18
N LEU A 133 2.94 8.27 -1.43
CA LEU A 133 1.64 8.80 -1.80
C LEU A 133 1.04 9.66 -0.67
N ALA A 134 1.08 9.20 0.58
CA ALA A 134 0.58 9.99 1.71
C ALA A 134 1.35 11.33 1.86
N TYR A 135 2.68 11.31 1.73
CA TYR A 135 3.49 12.53 1.78
C TYR A 135 3.22 13.47 0.61
N SER A 136 2.96 12.96 -0.59
CA SER A 136 2.58 13.81 -1.72
C SER A 136 1.22 14.48 -1.49
N VAL A 137 0.22 13.77 -0.94
CA VAL A 137 -1.07 14.38 -0.57
C VAL A 137 -0.90 15.48 0.48
N ILE A 138 -0.06 15.27 1.51
CA ILE A 138 0.22 16.29 2.51
C ILE A 138 0.92 17.50 1.87
N ALA A 139 1.93 17.28 1.02
CA ALA A 139 2.62 18.35 0.30
C ALA A 139 1.67 19.13 -0.62
N PHE A 140 0.73 18.46 -1.29
CA PHE A 140 -0.31 19.07 -2.10
C PHE A 140 -1.23 19.97 -1.28
N LEU A 141 -1.72 19.45 -0.14
CA LEU A 141 -2.57 20.21 0.77
C LEU A 141 -1.84 21.43 1.32
N MET A 142 -0.56 21.30 1.66
CA MET A 142 0.26 22.45 2.07
C MET A 142 0.33 23.51 0.96
N GLY A 143 0.58 23.11 -0.28
CA GLY A 143 0.66 24.06 -1.40
C GLY A 143 -0.63 24.80 -1.70
N ILE A 144 -1.76 24.09 -1.71
CA ILE A 144 -3.08 24.72 -1.87
C ILE A 144 -3.39 25.63 -0.67
N THR A 145 -3.05 25.20 0.55
CA THR A 145 -3.30 26.01 1.74
C THR A 145 -2.54 27.32 1.70
N ILE A 146 -1.26 27.31 1.29
CA ILE A 146 -0.46 28.52 1.12
C ILE A 146 -1.05 29.40 0.01
N TYR A 147 -1.43 28.82 -1.12
CA TYR A 147 -2.01 29.56 -2.25
C TYR A 147 -3.31 30.28 -1.87
N ILE A 148 -4.21 29.59 -1.16
CA ILE A 148 -5.49 30.15 -0.70
C ILE A 148 -5.30 31.12 0.47
N ALA A 149 -4.27 30.94 1.30
CA ALA A 149 -3.94 31.85 2.40
C ALA A 149 -3.22 33.14 1.94
N THR A 150 -2.82 33.27 0.68
CA THR A 150 -2.22 34.51 0.12
C THR A 150 -2.96 35.82 0.47
N PRO A 151 -4.30 35.95 0.30
CA PRO A 151 -5.05 37.14 0.71
C PRO A 151 -5.09 37.40 2.22
N LEU A 152 -4.67 36.44 3.06
CA LEU A 152 -4.56 36.64 4.51
C LEU A 152 -3.30 37.44 4.87
N TYR A 153 -2.21 37.24 4.12
CA TYR A 153 -0.92 37.90 4.34
C TYR A 153 -0.76 39.20 3.58
N THR A 154 -1.43 39.34 2.43
CA THR A 154 -1.43 40.60 1.68
C THR A 154 -2.47 41.53 2.27
N ASP A 155 -2.09 42.77 2.59
CA ASP A 155 -2.95 43.79 3.21
C ASP A 155 -4.01 44.37 2.24
N ASP A 156 -4.53 43.53 1.35
CA ASP A 156 -5.64 43.88 0.47
C ASP A 156 -6.95 43.76 1.27
N THR A 157 -7.67 44.87 1.36
CA THR A 157 -8.94 45.04 2.09
C THR A 157 -10.13 44.31 1.46
N SER A 158 -9.91 43.42 0.50
CA SER A 158 -10.96 42.60 -0.10
C SER A 158 -11.47 41.57 0.92
N LEU A 159 -12.58 41.91 1.57
CA LEU A 159 -13.35 41.03 2.48
C LEU A 159 -13.65 39.66 1.86
N GLY A 160 -13.88 39.61 0.54
CA GLY A 160 -14.18 38.37 -0.18
C GLY A 160 -13.01 37.39 -0.21
N GLY A 161 -11.78 37.88 -0.42
CA GLY A 161 -10.58 37.03 -0.43
C GLY A 161 -10.24 36.46 0.94
N LYS A 162 -10.37 37.28 1.99
CA LYS A 162 -10.13 36.86 3.39
C LYS A 162 -11.19 35.87 3.87
N ALA A 163 -12.46 36.08 3.55
CA ALA A 163 -13.53 35.15 3.89
C ALA A 163 -13.32 33.77 3.23
N ALA A 164 -13.00 33.73 1.93
CA ALA A 164 -12.74 32.48 1.21
C ALA A 164 -11.58 31.67 1.83
N ALA A 165 -10.51 32.36 2.25
CA ALA A 165 -9.38 31.71 2.91
C ALA A 165 -9.76 31.09 4.26
N ILE A 166 -10.55 31.80 5.07
CA ILE A 166 -11.04 31.32 6.36
C ILE A 166 -11.96 30.11 6.17
N PHE A 167 -12.91 30.17 5.22
CA PHE A 167 -13.79 29.04 4.92
C PHE A 167 -13.02 27.79 4.50
N TYR A 168 -11.97 27.95 3.68
CA TYR A 168 -11.10 26.83 3.29
C TYR A 168 -10.36 26.24 4.49
N LEU A 169 -9.76 27.07 5.36
CA LEU A 169 -9.03 26.59 6.55
C LEU A 169 -9.94 25.85 7.53
N VAL A 170 -11.15 26.36 7.75
CA VAL A 170 -12.17 25.68 8.58
C VAL A 170 -12.59 24.36 7.95
N GLY A 171 -12.82 24.32 6.64
CA GLY A 171 -13.11 23.09 5.91
C GLY A 171 -11.99 22.06 6.02
N LEU A 172 -10.74 22.48 5.87
CA LEU A 172 -9.56 21.63 6.01
C LEU A 172 -9.45 21.06 7.44
N PHE A 173 -9.69 21.88 8.46
CA PHE A 173 -9.67 21.45 9.85
C PHE A 173 -10.78 20.45 10.17
N ILE A 174 -12.02 20.72 9.73
CA ILE A 174 -13.16 19.80 9.93
C ILE A 174 -12.89 18.48 9.19
N GLY A 175 -12.44 18.54 7.93
CA GLY A 175 -12.08 17.36 7.15
C GLY A 175 -10.98 16.53 7.82
N GLY A 176 -9.93 17.19 8.32
CA GLY A 176 -8.86 16.54 9.07
C GLY A 176 -9.35 15.90 10.37
N ALA A 177 -10.20 16.59 11.13
CA ALA A 177 -10.78 16.05 12.37
C ALA A 177 -11.68 14.83 12.10
N VAL A 178 -12.51 14.88 11.05
CA VAL A 178 -13.34 13.74 10.63
C VAL A 178 -12.46 12.56 10.20
N PHE A 179 -11.38 12.83 9.47
CA PHE A 179 -10.44 11.78 9.06
C PHE A 179 -9.74 11.13 10.25
N VAL A 180 -9.25 11.92 11.21
CA VAL A 180 -8.61 11.42 12.44
C VAL A 180 -9.61 10.64 13.28
N TRP A 181 -10.85 11.13 13.40
CA TRP A 181 -11.93 10.43 14.10
C TRP A 181 -12.21 9.07 13.45
N CYS A 182 -12.41 9.04 12.12
CA CYS A 182 -12.63 7.81 11.37
C CYS A 182 -11.47 6.82 11.54
N SER A 183 -10.23 7.31 11.42
CA SER A 183 -9.03 6.50 11.61
C SER A 183 -8.94 5.96 13.03
N PHE A 184 -9.19 6.78 14.05
CA PHE A 184 -9.16 6.38 15.45
C PHE A 184 -10.16 5.26 15.75
N TRP A 185 -11.40 5.38 15.27
CA TRP A 185 -12.40 4.33 15.44
C TRP A 185 -12.05 3.07 14.64
N ALA A 186 -11.56 3.19 13.41
CA ALA A 186 -11.13 2.05 12.62
C ALA A 186 -10.00 1.27 13.32
N TYR A 187 -8.98 1.94 13.85
CA TYR A 187 -7.90 1.28 14.58
C TYR A 187 -8.38 0.68 15.91
N ARG A 188 -9.30 1.35 16.62
CA ARG A 188 -9.88 0.82 17.86
C ARG A 188 -10.69 -0.46 17.65
N PHE A 189 -11.37 -0.60 16.53
CA PHE A 189 -12.14 -1.82 16.20
C PHE A 189 -11.29 -2.94 15.58
N VAL A 190 -10.07 -2.63 15.15
CA VAL A 190 -9.13 -3.61 14.59
C VAL A 190 -8.25 -4.27 15.67
N ASP A 191 -8.49 -3.96 16.95
CA ASP A 191 -7.84 -4.64 18.07
C ASP A 191 -8.32 -6.10 18.17
N LEU A 192 -7.61 -6.96 17.44
CA LEU A 192 -7.12 -8.30 17.78
C LEU A 192 -7.66 -8.91 19.08
N ASP A 193 -8.94 -9.28 19.12
CA ASP A 193 -9.40 -10.37 19.99
C ASP A 193 -8.88 -11.71 19.43
N GLY A 194 -7.57 -11.90 19.49
CA GLY A 194 -7.01 -13.24 19.57
C GLY A 194 -7.43 -13.84 20.92
N PRO A 195 -7.91 -15.10 20.98
CA PRO A 195 -8.34 -15.70 22.23
C PRO A 195 -7.16 -15.64 23.21
N ARG A 196 -7.33 -14.85 24.28
CA ARG A 196 -6.41 -14.87 25.42
C ARG A 196 -6.51 -16.26 26.03
N GLU A 197 -5.62 -17.17 25.64
CA GLU A 197 -5.39 -18.39 26.40
C GLU A 197 -4.89 -17.98 27.78
N SER A 198 -5.80 -18.02 28.75
CA SER A 198 -5.49 -17.94 30.16
C SER A 198 -4.49 -19.05 30.52
N PRO A 199 -3.37 -18.75 31.17
CA PRO A 199 -2.46 -19.80 31.63
C PRO A 199 -3.20 -20.71 32.62
N GLN A 200 -3.25 -22.00 32.28
CA GLN A 200 -3.65 -23.08 33.17
C GLN A 200 -2.81 -22.99 34.45
N LEU A 201 -3.44 -22.54 35.53
CA LEU A 201 -2.92 -22.64 36.89
C LEU A 201 -2.97 -24.12 37.29
N THR A 202 -1.87 -24.83 37.11
CA THR A 202 -1.62 -26.09 37.81
C THR A 202 -1.31 -25.80 39.27
N ARG A 203 -2.21 -26.22 40.16
CA ARG A 203 -1.86 -26.58 41.53
C ARG A 203 -2.70 -27.76 42.00
#